data_AF-A0A1M6XHK3-F1
#
_entry.id   AF-A0A1M6XHK3-F1
#
_cell.length_a   1.000
_cell.length_b   1.000
_cell.length_c   1.000
_cell.angle_alpha   90.00
_cell.angle_beta   90.00
_cell.angle_gamma   90.00
#
_symmetry.space_group_name_H-M   'P 1'
#
loop_
_entity.id
_entity.type
_entity.pdbx_description
1 polymer ?
#
loop_
_entity_poly.entity_id
_entity_poly.type
_entity_poly.pdbx_seq_one_letter_code
_entity_poly.pdbx_strand_id
1 'polypeptide(L)'
;MDETTEKKKRNRLPNTTRLIADEEYICPALAAKFIGCSRSTLQQMIERSRHGLLKPPLEWYRDKPKSPIWFRKAFLVEWARKRGAMHV
;
A
#
# COMPACT_ATOMS: atom_id res chain seq x y z
N MET A 1 20.98 -10.06 35.96
CA MET A 1 19.56 -10.16 36.31
C MET A 1 18.90 -8.90 35.75
N ASP A 2 18.47 -8.95 34.49
CA ASP A 2 17.04 -8.95 34.07
C ASP A 2 16.48 -7.51 34.13
N GLU A 3 15.80 -6.89 33.16
CA GLU A 3 15.21 -7.25 31.87
C GLU A 3 14.75 -5.93 31.19
N THR A 4 14.77 -5.88 29.85
CA THR A 4 13.77 -5.32 28.90
C THR A 4 12.99 -4.02 29.29
N THR A 5 12.83 -2.97 28.47
CA THR A 5 11.85 -2.92 27.34
C THR A 5 11.85 -1.53 26.66
N GLU A 6 12.15 -1.48 25.36
CA GLU A 6 11.30 -0.90 24.30
C GLU A 6 10.54 0.44 24.54
N LYS A 7 10.83 1.48 23.74
CA LYS A 7 9.88 2.12 22.78
C LYS A 7 10.22 3.57 22.40
N LYS A 8 10.44 3.74 21.08
CA LYS A 8 9.70 4.68 20.21
C LYS A 8 9.88 6.18 20.43
N LYS A 9 10.81 6.80 19.69
CA LYS A 9 10.65 8.14 19.10
C LYS A 9 11.72 8.39 18.01
N ARG A 10 11.46 7.88 16.80
CA ARG A 10 12.11 8.36 15.57
C ARG A 10 11.07 9.12 14.75
N ASN A 11 10.85 10.38 15.10
CA ASN A 11 10.12 11.33 14.26
C ASN A 11 11.09 12.41 13.81
N ARG A 12 11.84 12.11 12.75
CA ARG A 12 12.43 13.11 11.87
C ARG A 12 12.51 12.50 10.47
N LEU A 13 11.42 12.67 9.73
CA LEU A 13 11.42 12.58 8.28
C LEU A 13 11.00 13.95 7.74
N PRO A 14 11.78 14.56 6.83
CA PRO A 14 11.59 15.93 6.39
C PRO A 14 10.37 16.10 5.47
N ASN A 15 9.53 17.08 5.79
CA ASN A 15 8.78 18.00 4.93
C ASN A 15 8.53 17.65 3.43
N THR A 16 7.95 16.48 3.17
CA THR A 16 7.18 16.19 1.94
C THR A 16 5.82 15.60 2.31
N THR A 17 5.27 16.04 3.43
CA THR A 17 4.12 15.45 4.14
C THR A 17 2.96 16.45 4.20
N ARG A 18 2.76 17.26 3.16
CA ARG A 18 1.76 18.34 3.21
C ARG A 18 0.68 18.30 2.13
N LEU A 19 0.61 17.25 1.32
CA LEU A 19 -0.41 17.14 0.25
C LEU A 19 -1.08 15.77 0.11
N ILE A 20 -0.75 14.78 0.95
CA ILE A 20 -1.38 13.43 0.89
C ILE A 20 -1.69 12.92 2.30
N ALA A 21 -2.03 13.84 3.20
CA ALA A 21 -2.63 13.52 4.49
C ALA A 21 -4.17 13.46 4.36
N ASP A 22 -4.65 13.06 3.19
CA ASP A 22 -6.02 12.62 3.04
C ASP A 22 -6.03 11.18 3.52
N GLU A 23 -6.74 10.92 4.61
CA GLU A 23 -6.78 9.67 5.41
C GLU A 23 -7.11 8.41 4.57
N GLU A 24 -7.44 8.61 3.29
CA GLU A 24 -7.76 7.61 2.30
C GLU A 24 -6.54 6.98 1.61
N TYR A 25 -5.34 7.59 1.56
CA TYR A 25 -4.20 7.05 0.80
C TYR A 25 -3.12 6.41 1.66
N ILE A 26 -2.66 5.21 1.29
CA ILE A 26 -1.65 4.44 2.04
C ILE A 26 -0.46 4.04 1.17
N CYS A 27 0.70 3.92 1.81
CA CYS A 27 1.94 3.45 1.18
C CYS A 27 1.84 1.97 0.74
N PRO A 28 2.63 1.50 -0.23
CA PRO A 28 2.66 0.09 -0.69
C PRO A 28 2.92 -0.90 0.44
N ALA A 29 3.77 -0.54 1.42
CA ALA A 29 4.04 -1.43 2.55
C ALA A 29 2.79 -1.66 3.42
N LEU A 30 2.01 -0.59 3.66
CA LEU A 30 0.75 -0.69 4.39
C LEU A 30 -0.31 -1.39 3.55
N ALA A 31 -0.41 -1.07 2.25
CA ALA A 31 -1.32 -1.73 1.33
C ALA A 31 -1.09 -3.25 1.28
N ALA A 32 0.17 -3.67 1.15
CA ALA A 32 0.56 -5.08 1.13
C ALA A 32 0.13 -5.78 2.43
N LYS A 33 0.42 -5.17 3.59
CA LYS A 33 -0.01 -5.68 4.89
C LYS A 33 -1.53 -5.73 5.03
N PHE A 34 -2.23 -4.74 4.50
CA PHE A 34 -3.68 -4.62 4.58
C PHE A 34 -4.40 -5.70 3.77
N ILE A 35 -3.89 -6.04 2.58
CA ILE A 35 -4.43 -7.13 1.75
C ILE A 35 -3.82 -8.51 2.08
N GLY A 36 -2.97 -8.59 3.12
CA GLY A 36 -2.32 -9.84 3.54
C GLY A 36 -1.33 -10.43 2.53
N CYS A 37 -0.67 -9.60 1.72
CA CYS A 37 0.30 -10.04 0.71
C CYS A 37 1.71 -9.52 1.00
N SER A 38 2.71 -10.21 0.45
CA SER A 38 4.10 -9.75 0.49
C SER A 38 4.32 -8.51 -0.39
N ARG A 39 5.29 -7.67 -0.03
CA ARG A 39 5.64 -6.46 -0.80
C ARG A 39 6.03 -6.78 -2.25
N SER A 40 6.74 -7.88 -2.47
CA SER A 40 7.11 -8.35 -3.82
C SER A 40 5.90 -8.79 -4.63
N THR A 41 4.92 -9.43 -3.99
CA THR A 41 3.64 -9.79 -4.62
C THR A 41 2.86 -8.54 -5.03
N LEU A 42 2.80 -7.54 -4.15
CA LEU A 42 2.16 -6.26 -4.47
C LEU A 42 2.86 -5.58 -5.66
N GLN A 43 4.20 -5.57 -5.71
CA GLN A 43 4.92 -5.02 -6.87
C GLN A 43 4.58 -5.76 -8.17
N GLN A 44 4.56 -7.09 -8.15
CA GLN A 44 4.15 -7.87 -9.32
C GLN A 44 2.70 -7.57 -9.71
N MET A 45 1.80 -7.33 -8.75
CA MET A 45 0.42 -6.91 -9.05
C MET A 45 0.37 -5.54 -9.74
N ILE A 46 1.15 -4.57 -9.27
CA ILE A 46 1.25 -3.24 -9.90
C ILE A 46 1.74 -3.39 -11.34
N GLU A 47 2.79 -4.18 -11.56
CA GLU A 47 3.35 -4.43 -12.89
C GLU A 47 2.32 -5.12 -13.79
N ARG A 48 1.70 -6.21 -13.32
CA ARG A 48 0.62 -6.88 -14.06
C ARG A 48 -0.54 -5.95 -14.35
N SER A 49 -0.90 -5.05 -13.44
CA SER A 49 -1.94 -4.04 -13.66
C SER A 49 -1.52 -3.04 -14.75
N ARG A 50 -0.24 -2.64 -14.81
CA ARG A 50 0.30 -1.79 -15.90
C ARG A 50 0.20 -2.47 -17.26
N HIS A 51 0.41 -3.78 -17.30
CA HIS A 51 0.29 -4.59 -18.51
C HIS A 51 -1.16 -5.03 -18.82
N GLY A 52 -2.16 -4.61 -18.01
CA GLY A 52 -3.56 -5.01 -18.19
C GLY A 52 -3.86 -6.48 -17.86
N LEU A 53 -2.91 -7.18 -17.22
CA LEU A 53 -2.97 -8.60 -16.87
C LEU A 53 -3.59 -8.89 -15.50
N LEU A 54 -4.04 -7.85 -14.79
CA LEU A 54 -4.70 -7.94 -13.49
C LEU A 54 -6.17 -7.52 -13.61
N LYS A 55 -7.10 -8.41 -13.25
CA LYS A 55 -8.54 -8.13 -13.23
C LYS A 55 -9.11 -8.51 -11.85
N PRO A 56 -9.73 -7.57 -11.11
CA PRO A 56 -9.78 -6.13 -11.38
C PRO A 56 -8.39 -5.47 -11.36
N PRO A 57 -8.16 -4.38 -12.12
CA PRO A 57 -6.89 -3.65 -12.08
C PRO A 57 -6.67 -3.05 -10.69
N LEU A 58 -5.41 -2.94 -10.28
CA LEU A 58 -5.05 -2.31 -9.02
C LEU A 58 -4.86 -0.82 -9.27
N GLU A 59 -5.69 0.01 -8.65
CA GLU A 59 -5.58 1.46 -8.77
C GLU A 59 -4.48 1.97 -7.83
N TRP A 60 -3.55 2.72 -8.39
CA TRP A 60 -2.46 3.33 -7.65
C TRP A 60 -2.09 4.67 -8.27
N TYR A 61 -1.65 5.57 -7.40
CA TYR A 61 -1.26 6.91 -7.75
C TYR A 61 0.25 7.07 -7.56
N ARG A 62 0.91 7.74 -8.51
CA ARG A 62 2.28 8.22 -8.33
C ARG A 62 2.39 9.60 -8.98
N ASP A 63 2.98 10.54 -8.27
CA ASP A 63 3.19 11.90 -8.77
C ASP A 63 4.33 11.97 -9.78
N LYS A 64 5.46 11.30 -9.50
CA LYS A 64 6.64 11.23 -10.38
C LYS A 64 7.13 9.79 -10.51
N PRO A 65 7.89 9.45 -11.56
CA PRO A 65 8.46 8.11 -11.74
C PRO A 65 9.38 7.66 -10.59
N LYS A 66 10.00 8.60 -9.86
CA LYS A 66 10.81 8.32 -8.65
C LYS A 66 10.05 8.56 -7.34
N SER A 67 8.80 9.01 -7.41
CA SER A 67 7.97 9.22 -6.21
C SER A 67 7.43 7.88 -5.69
N PRO A 68 7.17 7.79 -4.37
CA PRO A 68 6.48 6.64 -3.81
C PRO A 68 5.10 6.47 -4.46
N ILE A 69 4.71 5.21 -4.63
CA ILE A 69 3.37 4.83 -5.05
C ILE A 69 2.43 4.97 -3.86
N TRP A 70 1.20 5.41 -4.11
CA TRP A 70 0.14 5.56 -3.12
C TRP A 70 -1.08 4.77 -3.57
N PHE A 71 -1.78 4.17 -2.62
CA PHE A 71 -2.98 3.39 -2.88
C PHE A 71 -4.15 3.96 -2.12
N ARG A 72 -5.31 4.05 -2.76
CA ARG A 72 -6.53 4.43 -2.08
C ARG A 72 -7.05 3.25 -1.26
N LYS A 73 -7.19 3.43 0.05
CA LYS A 73 -7.60 2.42 1.02
C LYS A 73 -9.01 1.91 0.72
N ALA A 74 -9.95 2.80 0.42
CA ALA A 74 -11.32 2.41 0.05
C ALA A 74 -11.34 1.49 -1.18
N PHE A 75 -10.57 1.85 -2.22
CA PHE A 75 -10.41 1.01 -3.40
C PHE A 75 -9.75 -0.33 -3.06
N LEU A 76 -8.70 -0.34 -2.25
CA LEU A 76 -8.04 -1.59 -1.83
C LEU A 76 -8.99 -2.52 -1.07
N VAL A 77 -9.86 -2.00 -0.21
CA VAL A 77 -10.89 -2.78 0.49
C VAL A 77 -11.85 -3.39 -0.51
N GLU A 78 -12.40 -2.60 -1.44
CA GLU A 78 -13.33 -3.09 -2.45
C GLU A 78 -12.66 -4.11 -3.38
N TRP A 79 -11.44 -3.81 -3.83
CA TRP A 79 -10.64 -4.67 -4.68
C TRP A 79 -10.33 -6.02 -4.02
N ALA A 80 -9.91 -6.00 -2.75
CA ALA A 80 -9.66 -7.22 -1.99
C ALA A 80 -10.94 -8.04 -1.81
N ARG A 81 -12.07 -7.37 -1.54
CA ARG A 81 -13.39 -7.99 -1.45
C ARG A 81 -13.82 -8.62 -2.78
N LYS A 82 -13.58 -7.95 -3.91
CA LYS A 82 -13.89 -8.42 -5.26
C LYS A 82 -12.99 -9.59 -5.70
N ARG A 83 -11.70 -9.58 -5.34
CA ARG A 83 -10.78 -10.72 -5.54
C ARG A 83 -11.13 -11.91 -4.65
N GLY A 84 -11.52 -11.67 -3.40
CA GLY A 84 -11.95 -12.72 -2.48
C GLY A 84 -13.28 -13.35 -2.89
N ALA A 85 -14.21 -12.54 -3.43
CA ALA A 85 -15.49 -13.01 -3.94
C ALA A 85 -15.40 -13.84 -5.24
N MET A 86 -14.23 -13.87 -5.91
CA MET A 86 -13.98 -14.79 -7.03
C MET A 86 -13.55 -16.20 -6.58
N HIS A 87 -13.50 -16.46 -5.27
CA HIS A 87 -13.11 -17.75 -4.68
C HIS A 87 -14.26 -18.41 -3.91
N VAL A 88 -15.48 -18.28 -4.42
CA VAL A 88 -16.69 -19.03 -4.02
C VAL A 88 -17.39 -19.56 -5.27
#